data_AF-A0A8S1L2C8-F1
#
_entry.id   AF-A0A8S1L2C8-F1
#
_cell.length_a   1.000
_cell.length_b   1.000
_cell.length_c   1.000
_cell.angle_alpha   90.00
_cell.angle_beta   90.00
_cell.angle_gamma   90.00
#
_symmetry.space_group_name_H-M   'P 1'
#
loop_
_entity.id
_entity.type
_entity.pdbx_description
1 polymer ?
#
loop_
_entity_poly.entity_id
_entity_poly.type
_entity_poly.pdbx_seq_one_letter_code
_entity_poly.pdbx_strand_id
1 'polypeptide(L)'
;MSEDIKSRVMNYLNCPYGDMHEGEQLNFVCLETTCKEMGLICPVCRTQKHSKHKVIPLKIFLADIYTNVNAKQNQNSLESLLEQLDQVRLKMLSSLKDIVQKMVLQIKLLEDQINLSHKNTKQRLLEQNQTQMNFPQLFQQILNTQYKNVDLLKQDVRKIIENVSQQQPGKIEIDFKPQKLFDSYSKASQEAINQLQMLLTSFKQSTQKIAKPIEKFTLPIINHNQINFIFSQTMKSTTINVQDFKIATQSVQQNIENRFILIEPSIQDSCKIAFKILHLTNFIGLGIALKNVLQGKNLRFDYQAMGHGSYMASSNDHVWSHNKKEENMVSKQFPFGTGDIIIIDVNLENKIVKFKNKNSLNEPISLAFDIPENDEIVFCVNLGSAGERVEILDDWE
;
A
#
# COMPACT_ATOMS: atom_id res chain seq x y z
N MET A 1 47.45 -18.08 2.91
CA MET A 1 47.41 -17.15 4.06
C MET A 1 47.01 -17.81 5.40
N SER A 2 46.07 -18.76 5.45
CA SER A 2 45.82 -19.52 6.71
C SER A 2 47.05 -20.27 7.23
N GLU A 3 47.82 -20.91 6.34
CA GLU A 3 49.10 -21.55 6.71
C GLU A 3 50.21 -20.57 7.11
N ASP A 4 50.15 -19.34 6.60
CA ASP A 4 51.08 -18.26 6.99
C ASP A 4 50.81 -17.82 8.43
N ILE A 5 49.54 -17.67 8.84
CA ILE A 5 49.18 -17.37 10.23
C ILE A 5 49.62 -18.48 11.19
N LYS A 6 49.51 -19.75 10.76
CA LYS A 6 49.94 -20.90 11.57
C LYS A 6 51.46 -20.94 11.77
N SER A 7 52.23 -20.56 10.76
CA SER A 7 53.70 -20.59 10.76
C SER A 7 54.36 -19.35 11.37
N ARG A 8 53.66 -18.19 11.40
CA ARG A 8 54.19 -16.96 12.02
C ARG A 8 54.43 -17.10 13.51
N VAL A 9 55.57 -16.58 13.98
CA VAL A 9 55.85 -16.42 15.41
C VAL A 9 54.94 -15.32 15.96
N MET A 10 54.21 -15.63 17.03
CA MET A 10 53.27 -14.71 17.69
C MET A 10 53.76 -14.50 19.12
N ASN A 11 53.89 -13.24 19.52
CA ASN A 11 54.26 -12.87 20.88
C ASN A 11 52.98 -12.90 21.75
N TYR A 12 52.83 -13.91 22.58
CA TYR A 12 51.72 -14.00 23.52
C TYR A 12 51.98 -13.15 24.76
N LEU A 13 50.92 -12.56 25.30
CA LEU A 13 50.97 -11.85 26.59
C LEU A 13 50.98 -12.86 27.73
N ASN A 14 51.55 -12.48 28.87
CA ASN A 14 51.57 -13.31 30.08
C ASN A 14 50.25 -13.21 30.86
N CYS A 15 49.90 -14.28 31.57
CA CYS A 15 48.70 -14.34 32.39
C CYS A 15 48.81 -13.44 33.64
N PRO A 16 47.78 -12.65 34.00
CA PRO A 16 47.85 -11.72 35.12
C PRO A 16 47.54 -12.35 36.49
N TYR A 17 47.13 -13.62 36.56
CA TYR A 17 46.59 -14.22 37.80
C TYR A 17 47.63 -14.59 38.87
N GLY A 18 48.94 -14.40 38.60
CA GLY A 18 50.02 -14.70 39.54
C GLY A 18 50.11 -16.20 39.93
N ASP A 19 50.94 -16.52 40.92
CA ASP A 19 51.13 -17.88 41.45
C ASP A 19 51.48 -18.89 40.33
N MET A 20 50.76 -20.01 40.20
CA MET A 20 50.99 -21.00 39.14
C MET A 20 50.72 -20.47 37.71
N HIS A 21 50.18 -19.26 37.56
CA HIS A 21 49.96 -18.61 36.26
C HIS A 21 51.10 -17.65 35.88
N GLU A 22 52.05 -17.38 36.78
CA GLU A 22 53.15 -16.45 36.52
C GLU A 22 54.07 -16.98 35.40
N GLY A 23 54.28 -16.17 34.36
CA GLY A 23 55.07 -16.54 33.18
C GLY A 23 54.32 -17.35 32.12
N GLU A 24 53.10 -17.81 32.40
CA GLU A 24 52.29 -18.56 31.43
C GLU A 24 51.68 -17.65 30.36
N GLN A 25 51.69 -18.12 29.11
CA GLN A 25 51.25 -17.35 27.95
C GLN A 25 49.74 -17.50 27.69
N LEU A 26 49.07 -16.39 27.35
CA LEU A 26 47.67 -16.34 26.92
C LEU A 26 47.49 -16.82 25.47
N ASN A 27 47.63 -18.13 25.26
CA ASN A 27 47.65 -18.75 23.93
C ASN A 27 46.40 -19.59 23.60
N PHE A 28 45.37 -19.58 24.45
CA PHE A 28 44.06 -20.21 24.20
C PHE A 28 42.93 -19.18 24.21
N VAL A 29 41.84 -19.51 23.53
CA VAL A 29 40.59 -18.74 23.53
C VAL A 29 39.47 -19.62 24.07
N CYS A 30 38.77 -19.16 25.11
CA CYS A 30 37.53 -19.75 25.59
C CYS A 30 36.36 -19.26 24.72
N LEU A 31 35.62 -20.20 24.12
CA LEU A 31 34.47 -19.94 23.23
C LEU A 31 33.11 -20.12 23.92
N GLU A 32 33.12 -20.46 25.22
CA GLU A 32 31.89 -20.69 25.98
C GLU A 32 31.19 -19.35 26.30
N THR A 33 30.01 -19.13 25.73
CA THR A 33 29.27 -17.85 25.85
C THR A 33 28.73 -17.60 27.26
N THR A 34 28.59 -18.66 28.05
CA THR A 34 28.16 -18.59 29.46
C THR A 34 29.32 -18.31 30.42
N CYS A 35 30.57 -18.30 29.94
CA CYS A 35 31.74 -18.07 30.76
C CYS A 35 31.93 -16.58 31.07
N LYS A 36 32.00 -16.24 32.37
CA LYS A 36 32.30 -14.86 32.82
C LYS A 36 33.72 -14.40 32.48
N GLU A 37 34.64 -15.34 32.27
CA GLU A 37 36.04 -15.11 31.88
C GLU A 37 36.27 -15.53 30.41
N MET A 38 35.27 -15.31 29.53
CA MET A 38 35.41 -15.60 28.09
C MET A 38 36.53 -14.76 27.45
N GLY A 39 37.28 -15.35 26.51
CA GLY A 39 38.38 -14.67 25.81
C GLY A 39 39.71 -15.39 25.96
N LEU A 40 40.80 -14.62 26.09
CA LEU A 40 42.17 -15.14 26.14
C LEU A 40 42.47 -15.77 27.51
N ILE A 41 42.96 -17.01 27.50
CA ILE A 41 43.33 -17.76 28.70
C ILE A 41 44.68 -18.45 28.51
N CYS A 42 45.37 -18.74 29.62
CA CYS A 42 46.61 -19.51 29.63
C CYS A 42 46.34 -21.02 29.84
N PRO A 43 47.36 -21.89 29.72
CA PRO A 43 47.22 -23.34 29.96
C PRO A 43 46.69 -23.69 31.35
N VAL A 44 47.03 -22.89 32.38
CA VAL A 44 46.60 -23.13 33.76
C VAL A 44 45.16 -22.71 33.99
N CYS A 45 44.72 -21.57 33.44
CA CYS A 45 43.30 -21.20 33.38
C CYS A 45 42.48 -22.30 32.70
N ARG A 46 43.00 -22.87 31.61
CA ARG A 46 42.35 -23.96 30.87
C ARG A 46 42.09 -25.19 31.74
N THR A 47 43.05 -25.61 32.58
CA THR A 47 42.89 -26.80 33.42
C THR A 47 42.06 -26.54 34.68
N GLN A 48 42.15 -25.35 35.28
CA GLN A 48 41.46 -25.05 36.53
C GLN A 48 40.01 -24.61 36.33
N LYS A 49 39.81 -23.49 35.61
CA LYS A 49 38.51 -22.83 35.51
C LYS A 49 37.75 -23.18 34.23
N HIS A 50 38.45 -23.58 33.16
CA HIS A 50 37.87 -23.83 31.84
C HIS A 50 37.97 -25.30 31.40
N SER A 51 38.12 -26.24 32.33
CA SER A 51 38.30 -27.67 32.01
C SER A 51 37.11 -28.28 31.27
N LYS A 52 35.92 -27.71 31.48
CA LYS A 52 34.66 -28.11 30.81
C LYS A 52 34.26 -27.19 29.66
N HIS A 53 35.01 -26.12 29.38
CA HIS A 53 34.66 -25.17 28.35
C HIS A 53 35.25 -25.58 26.99
N LYS A 54 34.60 -25.13 25.91
CA LYS A 54 35.18 -25.22 24.58
C LYS A 54 36.31 -24.21 24.44
N VAL A 55 37.55 -24.71 24.37
CA VAL A 55 38.76 -23.89 24.25
C VAL A 55 39.54 -24.27 23.00
N ILE A 56 40.13 -23.29 22.32
CA ILE A 56 40.91 -23.48 21.10
C ILE A 56 42.20 -22.67 21.16
N PRO A 57 43.34 -23.14 20.60
CA PRO A 57 44.53 -22.32 20.50
C PRO A 57 44.27 -21.04 19.72
N LEU A 58 44.77 -19.91 20.21
CA LEU A 58 44.55 -18.58 19.63
C LEU A 58 44.96 -18.52 18.15
N LYS A 59 46.10 -19.12 17.79
CA LYS A 59 46.55 -19.17 16.38
C LYS A 59 45.57 -19.90 15.47
N ILE A 60 44.99 -21.01 15.93
CA ILE A 60 44.01 -21.77 15.16
C ILE A 60 42.73 -20.94 15.03
N PHE A 61 42.26 -20.36 16.14
CA PHE A 61 41.11 -19.46 16.13
C PHE A 61 41.29 -18.30 15.13
N LEU A 62 42.43 -17.62 15.15
CA LEU A 62 42.71 -16.50 14.23
C LEU A 62 42.81 -16.96 12.77
N ALA A 63 43.44 -18.10 12.51
CA ALA A 63 43.51 -18.67 11.16
C ALA A 63 42.11 -19.05 10.62
N ASP A 64 41.26 -19.60 11.48
CA ASP A 64 39.88 -19.97 11.14
C ASP A 64 39.01 -18.72 10.92
N ILE A 65 39.09 -17.71 11.81
CA ILE A 65 38.40 -16.42 11.64
C ILE A 65 38.85 -15.73 10.35
N TYR A 66 40.15 -15.67 10.08
CA TYR A 66 40.67 -15.06 8.87
C TYR A 66 40.14 -15.73 7.60
N THR A 67 40.13 -17.06 7.58
CA THR A 67 39.60 -17.83 6.45
C THR A 67 38.11 -17.57 6.25
N ASN A 68 37.35 -17.54 7.35
CA ASN A 68 35.90 -17.30 7.33
C ASN A 68 35.54 -15.86 6.97
N VAL A 69 36.29 -14.87 7.47
CA VAL A 69 36.06 -13.45 7.18
C VAL A 69 36.35 -13.16 5.72
N ASN A 70 37.47 -13.67 5.16
CA ASN A 70 37.78 -13.45 3.75
C ASN A 70 36.82 -14.18 2.82
N ALA A 71 36.44 -15.41 3.15
CA ALA A 71 35.44 -16.14 2.38
C ALA A 71 34.09 -15.39 2.35
N LYS A 72 33.70 -14.79 3.48
CA LYS A 72 32.48 -13.97 3.58
C LYS A 72 32.62 -12.57 3.00
N GLN A 73 33.78 -11.93 3.05
CA GLN A 73 34.03 -10.62 2.43
C GLN A 73 33.90 -10.69 0.91
N ASN A 74 34.31 -11.79 0.29
CA ASN A 74 34.15 -11.97 -1.15
C ASN A 74 32.68 -12.22 -1.54
N GLN A 75 31.90 -12.91 -0.70
CA GLN A 75 30.46 -13.13 -0.96
C GLN A 75 29.58 -11.93 -0.61
N ASN A 76 30.00 -11.14 0.37
CA ASN A 76 29.29 -9.94 0.83
C ASN A 76 29.98 -8.65 0.36
N SER A 77 30.78 -8.71 -0.71
CA SER A 77 31.29 -7.48 -1.31
C SER A 77 30.08 -6.66 -1.77
N LEU A 78 30.13 -5.34 -1.57
CA LEU A 78 29.06 -4.45 -2.00
C LEU A 78 28.76 -4.65 -3.49
N GLU A 79 29.80 -4.82 -4.30
CA GLU A 79 29.69 -5.13 -5.74
C GLU A 79 28.91 -6.42 -5.99
N SER A 80 29.24 -7.52 -5.31
CA SER A 80 28.50 -8.80 -5.44
C SER A 80 27.03 -8.64 -5.01
N LEU A 81 26.75 -7.88 -3.95
CA LEU A 81 25.39 -7.63 -3.50
C LEU A 81 24.59 -6.76 -4.49
N LEU A 82 25.23 -5.76 -5.10
CA LEU A 82 24.63 -4.94 -6.15
C LEU A 82 24.35 -5.76 -7.42
N GLU A 83 25.29 -6.61 -7.83
CA GLU A 83 25.08 -7.53 -8.95
C GLU A 83 23.93 -8.51 -8.68
N GLN A 84 23.86 -9.08 -7.47
CA GLN A 84 22.75 -9.95 -7.06
C GLN A 84 21.42 -9.20 -7.09
N LEU A 85 21.38 -7.95 -6.63
CA LEU A 85 20.18 -7.11 -6.67
C LEU A 85 19.72 -6.87 -8.11
N ASP A 86 20.64 -6.54 -9.01
CA ASP A 86 20.34 -6.35 -10.44
C ASP A 86 19.87 -7.65 -11.11
N GLN A 87 20.47 -8.79 -10.77
CA GLN A 87 20.01 -10.09 -11.26
C GLN A 87 18.58 -10.41 -10.79
N VAL A 88 18.26 -10.13 -9.53
CA VAL A 88 16.88 -10.28 -9.01
C VAL A 88 15.92 -9.37 -9.76
N ARG A 89 16.29 -8.11 -9.99
CA ARG A 89 15.48 -7.15 -10.77
C ARG A 89 15.24 -7.63 -12.20
N LEU A 90 16.28 -8.06 -12.91
CA LEU A 90 16.17 -8.60 -14.28
C LEU A 90 15.29 -9.85 -14.33
N LYS A 91 15.43 -10.74 -13.35
CA LYS A 91 14.59 -11.94 -13.22
C LYS A 91 13.12 -11.56 -13.02
N MET A 92 12.81 -10.62 -12.14
CA MET A 92 11.44 -10.12 -11.93
C MET A 92 10.86 -9.52 -13.22
N LEU A 93 11.61 -8.67 -13.92
CA LEU A 93 11.17 -8.07 -15.18
C LEU A 93 10.94 -9.11 -16.29
N SER A 94 11.84 -10.11 -16.40
CA SER A 94 11.70 -11.19 -17.38
C SER A 94 10.46 -12.04 -17.12
N SER A 95 10.18 -12.36 -15.85
CA SER A 95 9.00 -13.12 -15.45
C SER A 95 7.72 -12.33 -15.69
N LEU A 96 7.71 -11.03 -15.39
CA LEU A 96 6.58 -10.15 -15.71
C LEU A 96 6.32 -10.13 -17.23
N LYS A 97 7.37 -10.01 -18.05
CA LYS A 97 7.24 -10.01 -19.51
C LYS A 97 6.64 -11.32 -20.04
N ASP A 98 7.11 -12.47 -19.55
CA ASP A 98 6.57 -13.79 -19.94
C ASP A 98 5.09 -13.94 -19.57
N ILE A 99 4.71 -13.50 -18.36
CA ILE A 99 3.30 -13.49 -17.91
C ILE A 99 2.45 -12.61 -18.83
N VAL A 100 2.90 -11.39 -19.14
CA VAL A 100 2.16 -10.48 -20.03
C VAL A 100 2.00 -11.07 -21.42
N GLN A 101 3.04 -11.68 -21.98
CA GLN A 101 2.95 -12.36 -23.29
C GLN A 101 1.93 -13.49 -23.29
N LYS A 102 1.91 -14.32 -22.25
CA LYS A 102 0.91 -15.38 -22.09
C LYS A 102 -0.51 -14.83 -21.96
N MET A 103 -0.69 -13.72 -21.21
CA MET A 103 -1.99 -13.05 -21.10
C MET A 103 -2.47 -12.51 -22.45
N VAL A 104 -1.59 -11.87 -23.23
CA VAL A 104 -1.93 -11.36 -24.57
C VAL A 104 -2.40 -12.48 -25.49
N LEU A 105 -1.73 -13.65 -25.46
CA LEU A 105 -2.14 -14.81 -26.25
C LEU A 105 -3.54 -15.31 -25.85
N GLN A 106 -3.82 -15.41 -24.55
CA GLN A 106 -5.15 -15.83 -24.06
C GLN A 106 -6.25 -14.83 -24.43
N ILE A 107 -5.97 -13.52 -24.35
CA ILE A 107 -6.89 -12.48 -24.79
C ILE A 107 -7.19 -12.62 -26.28
N LYS A 108 -6.18 -12.90 -27.11
CA LYS A 108 -6.36 -13.11 -28.54
C LYS A 108 -7.24 -14.32 -28.85
N LEU A 109 -7.01 -15.45 -28.17
CA LEU A 109 -7.84 -16.65 -28.32
C LEU A 109 -9.31 -16.39 -27.93
N LEU A 110 -9.54 -15.62 -26.87
CA LEU A 110 -10.89 -15.23 -26.45
C LEU A 110 -11.55 -14.31 -27.49
N GLU A 111 -10.81 -13.34 -28.03
CA GLU A 111 -11.29 -12.46 -29.10
C GLU A 111 -11.75 -13.26 -30.34
N ASP A 112 -10.93 -14.24 -30.75
CA ASP A 112 -11.26 -15.11 -31.89
C ASP A 112 -12.51 -15.96 -31.61
N GLN A 113 -12.69 -16.44 -30.37
CA GLN A 113 -13.91 -17.16 -29.96
C GLN A 113 -15.16 -16.27 -29.97
N ILE A 114 -15.06 -15.02 -29.51
CA ILE A 114 -16.15 -14.04 -29.55
C ILE A 114 -16.55 -13.76 -31.00
N ASN A 115 -15.56 -13.50 -31.87
CA ASN A 115 -15.78 -13.23 -33.29
C ASN A 115 -16.42 -14.43 -34.00
N LEU A 116 -15.95 -15.64 -33.72
CA LEU A 116 -16.52 -16.87 -34.27
C LEU A 116 -17.96 -17.10 -33.80
N SER A 117 -18.23 -16.91 -32.50
CA SER A 117 -19.57 -17.01 -31.92
C SER A 117 -20.55 -16.01 -32.54
N HIS A 118 -20.12 -14.76 -32.71
CA HIS A 118 -20.89 -13.72 -33.38
C HIS A 118 -21.21 -14.10 -34.83
N LYS A 119 -20.18 -14.51 -35.59
CA LYS A 119 -20.33 -14.92 -37.00
C LYS A 119 -21.32 -16.08 -37.14
N ASN A 120 -21.18 -17.11 -36.31
CA ASN A 120 -22.06 -18.28 -36.34
C ASN A 120 -23.50 -17.92 -35.96
N THR A 121 -23.69 -17.06 -34.96
CA THR A 121 -25.03 -16.61 -34.54
C THR A 121 -25.69 -15.77 -35.62
N LYS A 122 -24.95 -14.83 -36.24
CA LYS A 122 -25.42 -14.04 -37.38
C LYS A 122 -25.81 -14.92 -38.56
N GLN A 123 -24.99 -15.92 -38.90
CA GLN A 123 -25.27 -16.86 -39.97
C GLN A 123 -26.56 -17.65 -39.70
N ARG A 124 -26.75 -18.16 -38.48
CA ARG A 124 -27.98 -18.85 -38.08
C ARG A 124 -29.23 -17.97 -38.18
N LEU A 125 -29.13 -16.70 -37.79
CA LEU A 125 -30.24 -15.74 -37.93
C LEU A 125 -30.60 -15.51 -39.41
N LEU A 126 -29.60 -15.39 -40.28
CA LEU A 126 -29.82 -15.25 -41.73
C LEU A 126 -30.48 -16.51 -42.33
N GLU A 127 -29.99 -17.69 -41.95
CA GLU A 127 -30.56 -18.99 -42.39
C GLU A 127 -32.00 -19.16 -41.91
N GLN A 128 -32.32 -18.78 -40.67
CA GLN A 128 -33.69 -18.81 -40.16
C GLN A 128 -34.61 -17.87 -40.96
N ASN A 129 -34.16 -16.64 -41.24
CA ASN A 129 -34.94 -15.68 -42.02
C ASN A 129 -35.18 -16.15 -43.46
N GLN A 130 -34.15 -16.71 -44.13
CA GLN A 130 -34.30 -17.29 -45.46
C GLN A 130 -35.27 -18.47 -45.46
N THR A 131 -35.18 -19.36 -44.47
CA THR A 131 -36.09 -20.50 -44.32
C THR A 131 -37.53 -20.01 -44.13
N GLN A 132 -37.74 -18.94 -43.35
CA GLN A 132 -39.06 -18.32 -43.15
C GLN A 132 -39.67 -17.82 -44.45
N MET A 133 -38.89 -17.14 -45.30
CA MET A 133 -39.38 -16.67 -46.60
C MET A 133 -39.67 -17.80 -47.58
N ASN A 134 -38.92 -18.91 -47.51
CA ASN A 134 -39.03 -20.02 -48.46
C ASN A 134 -40.10 -21.05 -48.08
N PHE A 135 -40.54 -21.11 -46.83
CA PHE A 135 -41.51 -22.11 -46.37
C PHE A 135 -42.77 -22.22 -47.23
N PRO A 136 -43.46 -21.11 -47.61
CA PRO A 136 -44.66 -21.21 -48.44
C PRO A 136 -44.40 -21.93 -49.77
N GLN A 137 -43.28 -21.63 -50.44
CA GLN A 137 -42.89 -22.29 -51.69
C GLN A 137 -42.55 -23.76 -51.45
N LEU A 138 -41.84 -24.05 -50.37
CA LEU A 138 -41.42 -25.39 -49.98
C LEU A 138 -42.65 -26.29 -49.70
N PHE A 139 -43.66 -25.76 -48.99
CA PHE A 139 -44.94 -26.45 -48.78
C PHE A 139 -45.66 -26.70 -50.11
N GLN A 140 -45.73 -25.71 -51.00
CA GLN A 140 -46.34 -25.90 -52.32
C GLN A 140 -45.63 -26.98 -53.15
N GLN A 141 -44.29 -27.01 -53.13
CA GLN A 141 -43.52 -28.03 -53.83
C GLN A 141 -43.80 -29.44 -53.29
N ILE A 142 -43.91 -29.59 -51.97
CA ILE A 142 -44.22 -30.87 -51.31
C ILE A 142 -45.64 -31.31 -51.68
N LEU A 143 -46.63 -30.43 -51.51
CA LEU A 143 -48.05 -30.71 -51.79
C LEU A 143 -48.29 -31.05 -53.27
N ASN A 144 -47.60 -30.37 -54.18
CA ASN A 144 -47.72 -30.60 -55.62
C ASN A 144 -46.85 -31.76 -56.12
N THR A 145 -46.20 -32.54 -55.23
CA THR A 145 -45.33 -33.67 -55.57
C THR A 145 -44.20 -33.31 -56.58
N GLN A 146 -43.65 -32.09 -56.48
CA GLN A 146 -42.66 -31.58 -57.45
C GLN A 146 -41.22 -32.10 -57.21
N TYR A 147 -40.99 -32.86 -56.14
CA TYR A 147 -39.68 -33.40 -55.81
C TYR A 147 -39.31 -34.60 -56.69
N LYS A 148 -38.22 -34.47 -57.45
CA LYS A 148 -37.61 -35.59 -58.20
C LYS A 148 -36.53 -36.33 -57.41
N ASN A 149 -36.01 -35.73 -56.33
CA ASN A 149 -34.95 -36.27 -55.51
C ASN A 149 -35.41 -36.42 -54.05
N VAL A 150 -35.40 -37.66 -53.54
CA VAL A 150 -35.87 -38.03 -52.20
C VAL A 150 -34.98 -37.42 -51.10
N ASP A 151 -33.68 -37.31 -51.33
CA ASP A 151 -32.76 -36.77 -50.32
C ASP A 151 -32.96 -35.27 -50.11
N LEU A 152 -33.28 -34.55 -51.19
CA LEU A 152 -33.69 -33.15 -51.14
C LEU A 152 -34.99 -32.97 -50.35
N LEU A 153 -35.99 -33.83 -50.60
CA LEU A 153 -37.23 -33.84 -49.83
C LEU A 153 -36.97 -34.11 -48.34
N LYS A 154 -36.13 -35.10 -48.00
CA LYS A 154 -35.75 -35.38 -46.60
C LYS A 154 -35.06 -34.18 -45.94
N GLN A 155 -34.16 -33.52 -46.66
CA GLN A 155 -33.44 -32.36 -46.16
C GLN A 155 -34.40 -31.19 -45.89
N ASP A 156 -35.33 -30.95 -46.79
CA ASP A 156 -36.30 -29.87 -46.68
C ASP A 156 -37.35 -30.16 -45.60
N VAL A 157 -37.85 -31.40 -45.50
CA VAL A 157 -38.71 -31.86 -44.38
C VAL A 157 -37.99 -31.71 -43.04
N ARG A 158 -36.69 -32.03 -42.96
CA ARG A 158 -35.90 -31.85 -41.74
C ARG A 158 -35.81 -30.38 -41.31
N LYS A 159 -35.61 -29.45 -42.25
CA LYS A 159 -35.68 -28.00 -41.96
C LYS A 159 -37.05 -27.58 -41.43
N ILE A 160 -38.13 -28.20 -41.92
CA ILE A 160 -39.48 -27.98 -41.37
C ILE A 160 -39.52 -28.41 -39.91
N ILE A 161 -39.14 -29.65 -39.62
CA ILE A 161 -39.18 -30.22 -38.27
C ILE A 161 -38.34 -29.40 -37.28
N GLU A 162 -37.15 -28.95 -37.70
CA GLU A 162 -36.25 -28.15 -36.85
C GLU A 162 -36.82 -26.77 -36.48
N ASN A 163 -37.79 -26.25 -37.24
CA ASN A 163 -38.44 -24.97 -36.98
C ASN A 163 -39.88 -25.11 -36.47
N VAL A 164 -40.30 -26.32 -36.13
CA VAL A 164 -41.67 -26.59 -35.69
C VAL A 164 -41.69 -26.90 -34.19
N SER A 165 -42.63 -26.29 -33.47
CA SER A 165 -42.91 -26.61 -32.07
C SER A 165 -44.32 -27.19 -31.93
N GLN A 166 -44.46 -28.16 -31.04
CA GLN A 166 -45.76 -28.74 -30.69
C GLN A 166 -46.18 -28.14 -29.34
N GLN A 167 -46.86 -27.00 -29.37
CA GLN A 167 -47.32 -26.33 -28.13
C GLN A 167 -48.51 -27.03 -27.48
N GLN A 168 -49.32 -27.75 -28.27
CA GLN A 168 -50.47 -28.52 -27.79
C GLN A 168 -50.57 -29.87 -28.55
N PRO A 169 -51.10 -30.94 -27.92
CA PRO A 169 -51.33 -32.21 -28.61
C PRO A 169 -52.15 -32.00 -29.88
N GLY A 170 -51.60 -32.41 -31.03
CA GLY A 170 -52.26 -32.27 -32.33
C GLY A 170 -52.15 -30.90 -33.01
N LYS A 171 -51.61 -29.86 -32.37
CA LYS A 171 -51.37 -28.55 -32.99
C LYS A 171 -49.88 -28.32 -33.25
N ILE A 172 -49.53 -28.23 -34.52
CA ILE A 172 -48.17 -28.01 -35.01
C ILE A 172 -48.05 -26.53 -35.42
N GLU A 173 -47.19 -25.76 -34.75
CA GLU A 173 -46.92 -24.36 -35.10
C GLU A 173 -45.46 -24.20 -35.48
N ILE A 174 -45.19 -23.46 -36.56
CA ILE A 174 -43.83 -23.11 -36.96
C ILE A 174 -43.35 -22.02 -36.00
N ASP A 175 -42.39 -22.37 -35.15
CA ASP A 175 -41.90 -21.51 -34.07
C ASP A 175 -40.67 -20.74 -34.52
N PHE A 176 -40.89 -19.77 -35.40
CA PHE A 176 -39.85 -18.84 -35.78
C PHE A 176 -39.57 -17.86 -34.65
N LYS A 177 -38.52 -18.16 -33.88
CA LYS A 177 -38.06 -17.28 -32.81
C LYS A 177 -36.62 -16.78 -33.02
N PRO A 178 -36.33 -16.05 -34.12
CA PRO A 178 -35.04 -15.38 -34.29
C PRO A 178 -34.77 -14.43 -33.11
N GLN A 179 -35.83 -13.81 -32.56
CA GLN A 179 -35.74 -13.01 -31.35
C GLN A 179 -35.21 -13.82 -30.16
N LYS A 180 -35.65 -15.07 -29.96
CA LYS A 180 -35.19 -15.90 -28.84
C LYS A 180 -33.73 -16.32 -29.00
N LEU A 181 -33.27 -16.57 -30.23
CA LEU A 181 -31.86 -16.83 -30.51
C LEU A 181 -31.00 -15.58 -30.22
N PHE A 182 -31.46 -14.41 -30.66
CA PHE A 182 -30.80 -13.14 -30.37
C PHE A 182 -30.79 -12.84 -28.86
N ASP A 183 -31.91 -13.01 -28.16
CA ASP A 183 -32.02 -12.80 -26.72
C ASP A 183 -31.10 -13.75 -25.95
N SER A 184 -31.00 -15.01 -26.39
CA SER A 184 -30.08 -15.98 -25.80
C SER A 184 -28.61 -15.56 -25.99
N TYR A 185 -28.25 -15.10 -27.19
CA TYR A 185 -26.90 -14.59 -27.46
C TYR A 185 -26.60 -13.30 -26.67
N SER A 186 -27.56 -12.39 -26.59
CA SER A 186 -27.48 -11.13 -25.84
C SER A 186 -27.28 -11.40 -24.34
N LYS A 187 -28.07 -12.33 -23.77
CA LYS A 187 -27.92 -12.77 -22.39
C LYS A 187 -26.55 -13.38 -22.11
N ALA A 188 -26.08 -14.29 -22.98
CA ALA A 188 -24.76 -14.91 -22.84
C ALA A 188 -23.63 -13.87 -22.97
N SER A 189 -23.78 -12.90 -23.87
CA SER A 189 -22.82 -11.80 -24.04
C SER A 189 -22.76 -10.91 -22.80
N GLN A 190 -23.91 -10.59 -22.20
CA GLN A 190 -23.96 -9.80 -20.96
C GLN A 190 -23.32 -10.55 -19.79
N GLU A 191 -23.56 -11.86 -19.68
CA GLU A 191 -22.91 -12.70 -18.67
C GLU A 191 -21.38 -12.73 -18.86
N ALA A 192 -20.90 -12.86 -20.09
CA ALA A 192 -19.48 -12.77 -20.41
C ALA A 192 -18.86 -11.40 -20.04
N ILE A 193 -19.56 -10.30 -20.31
CA ILE A 193 -19.13 -8.94 -19.92
C ILE A 193 -18.99 -8.84 -18.39
N ASN A 194 -19.98 -9.34 -17.65
CA ASN A 194 -19.94 -9.31 -16.19
C ASN A 194 -18.76 -10.14 -15.64
N GLN A 195 -18.50 -11.31 -16.23
CA GLN A 195 -17.33 -12.14 -15.85
C GLN A 195 -16.00 -11.43 -16.16
N LEU A 196 -15.89 -10.72 -17.29
CA LEU A 196 -14.70 -9.93 -17.62
C LEU A 196 -14.46 -8.78 -16.62
N GLN A 197 -15.52 -8.12 -16.16
CA GLN A 197 -15.41 -7.07 -15.13
C GLN A 197 -14.95 -7.62 -13.78
N MET A 198 -15.45 -8.80 -13.39
CA MET A 198 -14.97 -9.50 -12.19
C MET A 198 -13.49 -9.88 -12.30
N LEU A 199 -13.07 -10.39 -13.47
CA LEU A 199 -11.68 -10.75 -13.72
C LEU A 199 -10.76 -9.53 -13.65
N LEU A 200 -11.16 -8.40 -14.22
CA LEU A 200 -10.41 -7.13 -14.13
C LEU A 200 -10.24 -6.68 -12.67
N THR A 201 -11.29 -6.79 -11.87
CA THR A 201 -11.25 -6.42 -10.45
C THR A 201 -10.30 -7.33 -9.66
N SER A 202 -10.38 -8.64 -9.88
CA SER A 202 -9.48 -9.62 -9.26
C SER A 202 -8.01 -9.41 -9.68
N PHE A 203 -7.79 -9.08 -10.96
CA PHE A 203 -6.47 -8.75 -11.48
C PHE A 203 -5.89 -7.52 -10.77
N LYS A 204 -6.64 -6.42 -10.65
CA LYS A 204 -6.22 -5.21 -9.92
C LYS A 204 -5.85 -5.49 -8.46
N GLN A 205 -6.62 -6.31 -7.77
CA GLN A 205 -6.31 -6.68 -6.39
C GLN A 205 -5.03 -7.53 -6.30
N SER A 206 -4.83 -8.44 -7.25
CA SER A 206 -3.65 -9.31 -7.30
C SER A 206 -2.39 -8.50 -7.63
N THR A 207 -2.46 -7.56 -8.56
CA THR A 207 -1.33 -6.68 -8.88
C THR A 207 -0.96 -5.79 -7.70
N GLN A 208 -1.93 -5.25 -6.96
CA GLN A 208 -1.66 -4.51 -5.71
C GLN A 208 -0.97 -5.39 -4.65
N LYS A 209 -1.36 -6.66 -4.50
CA LYS A 209 -0.68 -7.58 -3.57
C LYS A 209 0.77 -7.85 -3.96
N ILE A 210 1.07 -7.87 -5.26
CA ILE A 210 2.44 -8.02 -5.79
C ILE A 210 3.25 -6.72 -5.61
N ALA A 211 2.61 -5.56 -5.77
CA ALA A 211 3.26 -4.25 -5.64
C ALA A 211 3.65 -3.93 -4.19
N LYS A 212 2.78 -4.23 -3.21
CA LYS A 212 2.98 -3.87 -1.78
C LYS A 212 4.35 -4.27 -1.18
N PRO A 213 4.89 -5.49 -1.41
CA PRO A 213 6.24 -5.82 -0.93
C PRO A 213 7.34 -4.99 -1.58
N ILE A 214 7.16 -4.57 -2.83
CA ILE A 214 8.12 -3.78 -3.61
C ILE A 214 8.06 -2.31 -3.20
N GLU A 215 6.87 -1.79 -2.88
CA GLU A 215 6.65 -0.40 -2.47
C GLU A 215 7.55 0.04 -1.30
N LYS A 216 7.86 -0.87 -0.39
CA LYS A 216 8.78 -0.62 0.74
C LYS A 216 10.19 -0.23 0.31
N PHE A 217 10.60 -0.62 -0.90
CA PHE A 217 11.91 -0.35 -1.47
C PHE A 217 11.88 0.72 -2.57
N THR A 218 10.69 1.17 -3.00
CA THR A 218 10.53 2.25 -3.97
C THR A 218 10.32 3.61 -3.33
N LEU A 219 9.98 3.64 -2.04
CA LEU A 219 10.18 4.86 -1.28
C LEU A 219 11.63 5.27 -1.51
N PRO A 220 11.91 6.52 -1.92
CA PRO A 220 13.28 6.99 -1.97
C PRO A 220 13.91 6.61 -0.63
N ILE A 221 15.23 6.42 -0.61
CA ILE A 221 15.96 6.65 0.64
C ILE A 221 15.82 8.16 0.87
N ILE A 222 14.61 8.58 1.26
CA ILE A 222 14.37 9.76 2.02
C ILE A 222 15.23 9.41 3.22
N ASN A 223 16.46 9.92 3.25
CA ASN A 223 17.04 10.32 4.51
C ASN A 223 15.83 10.86 5.26
N HIS A 224 15.44 10.23 6.36
CA HIS A 224 14.65 10.93 7.36
C HIS A 224 15.51 12.12 7.82
N ASN A 225 15.77 13.10 6.95
CA ASN A 225 15.54 14.48 7.24
C ASN A 225 14.10 14.46 7.74
N GLN A 226 13.92 14.11 9.03
CA GLN A 226 12.77 14.49 9.80
C GLN A 226 12.61 15.95 9.44
N ILE A 227 11.62 16.23 8.58
CA ILE A 227 11.26 17.60 8.30
C ILE A 227 10.95 18.14 9.68
N ASN A 228 11.84 18.99 10.18
CA ASN A 228 11.81 19.42 11.56
C ASN A 228 10.68 20.44 11.66
N PHE A 229 9.47 19.92 11.79
CA PHE A 229 8.27 20.73 11.89
C PHE A 229 8.30 21.49 13.20
N ILE A 230 8.18 22.80 13.09
CA ILE A 230 8.18 23.71 14.22
C ILE A 230 6.96 24.62 14.18
N PHE A 231 6.46 25.00 15.35
CA PHE A 231 5.46 26.05 15.44
C PHE A 231 6.04 27.38 14.98
N SER A 232 5.36 28.04 14.03
CA SER A 232 5.80 29.32 13.50
C SER A 232 5.78 30.39 14.59
N GLN A 233 6.84 31.19 14.66
CA GLN A 233 6.91 32.33 15.57
C GLN A 233 6.15 33.56 15.05
N THR A 234 5.97 33.65 13.73
CA THR A 234 5.37 34.81 13.05
C THR A 234 3.94 34.52 12.59
N MET A 235 3.63 33.28 12.19
CA MET A 235 2.30 32.88 11.70
C MET A 235 1.47 32.23 12.80
N LYS A 236 1.25 33.00 13.88
CA LYS A 236 0.46 32.56 15.02
C LYS A 236 -0.43 33.68 15.53
N SER A 237 -1.52 33.28 16.16
CA SER A 237 -2.31 34.18 17.00
C SER A 237 -1.42 34.88 18.04
N THR A 238 -1.73 36.14 18.33
CA THR A 238 -1.07 36.92 19.39
C THR A 238 -1.29 36.34 20.78
N THR A 239 -2.33 35.53 20.99
CA THR A 239 -2.64 34.90 22.28
C THR A 239 -1.99 33.53 22.44
N ILE A 240 -1.37 32.98 21.39
CA ILE A 240 -0.65 31.71 21.45
C ILE A 240 0.83 31.97 21.71
N ASN A 241 1.35 31.41 22.80
CA ASN A 241 2.76 31.42 23.13
C ASN A 241 3.42 30.14 22.65
N VAL A 242 4.64 30.24 22.13
CA VAL A 242 5.42 29.09 21.65
C VAL A 242 6.65 28.95 22.52
N GLN A 243 6.87 27.75 23.07
CA GLN A 243 8.05 27.38 23.82
C GLN A 243 8.86 26.35 23.02
N ASP A 244 10.17 26.58 22.93
CA ASP A 244 11.15 25.69 22.28
C ASP A 244 10.79 25.28 20.85
N PHE A 245 10.01 26.12 20.15
CA PHE A 245 9.45 25.84 18.82
C PHE A 245 8.56 24.60 18.70
N LYS A 246 8.34 23.88 19.80
CA LYS A 246 7.65 22.57 19.82
C LYS A 246 6.39 22.58 20.65
N ILE A 247 6.20 23.52 21.57
CA ILE A 247 5.02 23.58 22.43
C ILE A 247 4.25 24.87 22.17
N ALA A 248 2.99 24.75 21.75
CA ALA A 248 2.07 25.88 21.63
C ALA A 248 1.11 25.90 22.83
N THR A 249 0.94 27.07 23.44
CA THR A 249 0.06 27.29 24.60
C THR A 249 -0.87 28.47 24.36
N GLN A 250 -2.17 28.27 24.52
CA GLN A 250 -3.16 29.35 24.44
C GLN A 250 -3.23 30.09 25.79
N SER A 251 -2.95 31.39 25.79
CA SER A 251 -2.88 32.18 27.02
C SER A 251 -4.21 32.80 27.44
N VAL A 252 -5.17 32.94 26.52
CA VAL A 252 -6.45 33.61 26.74
C VAL A 252 -7.59 32.76 26.20
N GLN A 253 -8.76 32.80 26.86
CA GLN A 253 -9.97 32.19 26.36
C GLN A 253 -10.43 32.90 25.07
N GLN A 254 -10.56 32.15 23.97
CA GLN A 254 -10.91 32.71 22.66
C GLN A 254 -12.06 31.92 22.02
N ASN A 255 -13.18 32.60 21.78
CA ASN A 255 -14.33 31.92 21.19
C ASN A 255 -14.24 31.85 19.66
N ILE A 256 -13.65 32.85 19.00
CA ILE A 256 -13.70 32.98 17.53
C ILE A 256 -12.37 33.50 16.95
N GLU A 257 -11.80 34.53 17.55
CA GLU A 257 -10.65 35.23 16.99
C GLU A 257 -9.33 34.66 17.51
N ASN A 258 -8.29 34.71 16.68
CA ASN A 258 -6.91 34.48 17.12
C ASN A 258 -6.72 33.09 17.76
N ARG A 259 -7.10 32.03 17.04
CA ARG A 259 -7.05 30.65 17.57
C ARG A 259 -6.02 29.76 16.87
N PHE A 260 -5.51 30.16 15.72
CA PHE A 260 -4.59 29.34 14.95
C PHE A 260 -3.12 29.65 15.21
N ILE A 261 -2.32 28.59 15.11
CA ILE A 261 -0.88 28.65 14.88
C ILE A 261 -0.53 27.72 13.71
N LEU A 262 0.28 28.22 12.78
CA LEU A 262 0.77 27.46 11.63
C LEU A 262 2.13 26.82 11.95
N ILE A 263 2.45 25.75 11.24
CA ILE A 263 3.66 24.96 11.43
C ILE A 263 4.51 25.04 10.15
N GLU A 264 5.80 25.23 10.33
CA GLU A 264 6.79 25.39 9.27
C GLU A 264 7.74 24.19 9.24
N PRO A 265 8.27 23.81 8.07
CA PRO A 265 8.03 24.38 6.75
C PRO A 265 6.68 23.98 6.14
N SER A 266 6.28 24.63 5.04
CA SER A 266 5.12 24.22 4.22
C SER A 266 5.30 22.80 3.67
N ILE A 267 4.20 22.07 3.51
CA ILE A 267 4.19 20.67 3.07
C ILE A 267 4.46 20.62 1.56
N GLN A 268 5.64 20.16 1.17
CA GLN A 268 6.04 20.01 -0.24
C GLN A 268 5.80 18.60 -0.79
N ASP A 269 5.87 17.59 0.09
CA ASP A 269 5.72 16.17 -0.23
C ASP A 269 4.75 15.49 0.75
N SER A 270 4.29 14.29 0.42
CA SER A 270 3.48 13.51 1.36
C SER A 270 4.26 13.23 2.64
N CYS A 271 3.72 13.61 3.79
CA CYS A 271 4.45 13.60 5.06
C CYS A 271 3.53 13.34 6.27
N LYS A 272 4.16 13.07 7.41
CA LYS A 272 3.47 12.84 8.69
C LYS A 272 4.00 13.79 9.77
N ILE A 273 3.11 14.15 10.69
CA ILE A 273 3.45 14.85 11.94
C ILE A 273 2.67 14.22 13.08
N ALA A 274 3.23 14.23 14.29
CA ALA A 274 2.54 13.80 15.49
C ALA A 274 2.46 14.92 16.52
N PHE A 275 1.31 14.99 17.18
CA PHE A 275 1.02 15.94 18.23
C PHE A 275 0.70 15.22 19.53
N LYS A 276 1.32 15.61 20.64
CA LYS A 276 0.90 15.21 21.98
C LYS A 276 0.03 16.29 22.60
N ILE A 277 -1.15 15.90 23.06
CA ILE A 277 -2.05 16.81 23.77
C ILE A 277 -1.59 16.92 25.22
N LEU A 278 -0.87 17.99 25.54
CA LEU A 278 -0.35 18.18 26.90
C LEU A 278 -1.42 18.64 27.87
N HIS A 279 -2.36 19.47 27.41
CA HIS A 279 -3.50 19.92 28.20
C HIS A 279 -4.67 20.30 27.29
N LEU A 280 -5.82 19.68 27.51
CA LEU A 280 -7.08 20.01 26.86
C LEU A 280 -8.07 20.57 27.90
N THR A 281 -8.55 21.78 27.67
CA THR A 281 -9.59 22.41 28.51
C THR A 281 -10.96 22.27 27.87
N ASN A 282 -11.08 22.57 26.58
CA ASN A 282 -12.37 22.58 25.88
C ASN A 282 -12.25 22.10 24.43
N PHE A 283 -11.42 22.78 23.63
CA PHE A 283 -11.35 22.58 22.19
C PHE A 283 -9.92 22.72 21.67
N ILE A 284 -9.40 21.61 21.14
CA ILE A 284 -8.21 21.62 20.29
C ILE A 284 -8.58 21.06 18.92
N GLY A 285 -8.23 21.77 17.86
CA GLY A 285 -8.31 21.29 16.48
C GLY A 285 -6.91 21.08 15.89
N LEU A 286 -6.68 19.95 15.23
CA LEU A 286 -5.41 19.61 14.59
C LEU A 286 -5.66 19.29 13.12
N GLY A 287 -4.81 19.78 12.22
CA GLY A 287 -5.06 19.61 10.79
C GLY A 287 -4.02 20.22 9.88
N ILE A 288 -4.44 20.43 8.63
CA ILE A 288 -3.73 21.25 7.65
C ILE A 288 -4.51 22.52 7.38
N ALA A 289 -3.81 23.54 6.89
CA ALA A 289 -4.39 24.81 6.49
C ALA A 289 -3.84 25.31 5.17
N LEU A 290 -4.68 26.09 4.50
CA LEU A 290 -4.33 26.95 3.38
C LEU A 290 -3.75 28.24 3.94
N LYS A 291 -2.42 28.38 3.85
CA LYS A 291 -1.63 29.43 4.52
C LYS A 291 -2.13 30.82 4.17
N ASN A 292 -2.29 31.12 2.89
CA ASN A 292 -2.67 32.45 2.41
C ASN A 292 -4.13 32.78 2.78
N VAL A 293 -5.04 31.80 2.71
CA VAL A 293 -6.43 31.98 3.17
C VAL A 293 -6.50 32.30 4.66
N LEU A 294 -5.81 31.53 5.52
CA LEU A 294 -5.84 31.79 6.97
C LEU A 294 -5.15 33.10 7.34
N GLN A 295 -4.03 33.44 6.69
CA GLN A 295 -3.36 34.72 6.89
C GLN A 295 -4.26 35.90 6.49
N GLY A 296 -4.93 35.82 5.33
CA GLY A 296 -5.89 36.85 4.89
C GLY A 296 -7.08 37.02 5.84
N LYS A 297 -7.38 36.00 6.65
CA LYS A 297 -8.40 36.02 7.69
C LYS A 297 -7.86 36.33 9.09
N ASN A 298 -6.60 36.79 9.21
CA ASN A 298 -5.93 37.07 10.48
C ASN A 298 -6.00 35.89 11.46
N LEU A 299 -5.86 34.65 10.96
CA LEU A 299 -5.87 33.44 11.78
C LEU A 299 -7.15 33.28 12.64
N ARG A 300 -8.28 33.82 12.17
CA ARG A 300 -9.60 33.68 12.77
C ARG A 300 -10.24 32.34 12.40
N PHE A 301 -10.91 31.71 13.36
CA PHE A 301 -11.68 30.50 13.13
C PHE A 301 -13.16 30.81 13.02
N ASP A 302 -13.67 30.82 11.79
CA ASP A 302 -15.10 30.88 11.52
C ASP A 302 -15.62 29.47 11.26
N TYR A 303 -16.13 28.82 12.31
CA TYR A 303 -16.56 27.43 12.26
C TYR A 303 -17.86 27.23 11.47
N GLN A 304 -18.63 28.30 11.23
CA GLN A 304 -19.91 28.24 10.48
C GLN A 304 -19.71 28.51 9.00
N ALA A 305 -18.72 29.32 8.63
CA ALA A 305 -18.46 29.67 7.25
C ALA A 305 -17.66 28.58 6.51
N MET A 306 -18.09 28.27 5.28
CA MET A 306 -17.22 27.60 4.33
C MET A 306 -16.04 28.51 3.95
N GLY A 307 -14.97 27.92 3.43
CA GLY A 307 -13.80 28.66 3.00
C GLY A 307 -12.94 29.18 4.16
N HIS A 308 -13.08 28.64 5.38
CA HIS A 308 -12.34 29.09 6.57
C HIS A 308 -10.82 28.93 6.45
N GLY A 309 -10.35 27.98 5.64
CA GLY A 309 -8.93 27.84 5.29
C GLY A 309 -8.25 26.64 5.92
N SER A 310 -9.01 25.70 6.47
CA SER A 310 -8.46 24.56 7.19
C SER A 310 -9.16 23.25 6.90
N TYR A 311 -8.47 22.15 7.15
CA TYR A 311 -8.98 20.78 7.11
C TYR A 311 -8.50 20.09 8.38
N MET A 312 -9.37 19.95 9.37
CA MET A 312 -8.95 19.55 10.72
C MET A 312 -9.92 18.58 11.39
N ALA A 313 -9.42 17.85 12.38
CA ALA A 313 -10.20 17.08 13.34
C ALA A 313 -10.00 17.66 14.74
N SER A 314 -10.99 17.59 15.62
CA SER A 314 -10.92 18.16 16.97
C SER A 314 -11.11 17.12 18.06
N SER A 315 -10.78 17.57 19.27
CA SER A 315 -11.00 16.84 20.52
C SER A 315 -12.48 16.51 20.77
N ASN A 316 -13.42 17.25 20.17
CA ASN A 316 -14.86 17.05 20.35
C ASN A 316 -15.50 16.23 19.22
N ASP A 317 -14.75 15.33 18.58
CA ASP A 317 -15.22 14.39 17.54
C ASP A 317 -15.63 14.98 16.19
N HIS A 318 -15.50 16.30 15.99
CA HIS A 318 -15.91 16.95 14.76
C HIS A 318 -14.75 17.07 13.77
N VAL A 319 -15.09 17.16 12.50
CA VAL A 319 -14.17 17.53 11.42
C VAL A 319 -14.62 18.84 10.77
N TRP A 320 -13.67 19.58 10.21
CA TRP A 320 -13.92 20.80 9.44
C TRP A 320 -13.25 20.67 8.08
N SER A 321 -13.98 21.07 7.05
CA SER A 321 -13.49 21.08 5.67
C SER A 321 -13.65 22.48 5.10
N HIS A 322 -12.59 22.98 4.46
CA HIS A 322 -12.61 24.30 3.84
C HIS A 322 -13.57 24.36 2.64
N ASN A 323 -13.70 23.29 1.83
CA ASN A 323 -14.46 23.31 0.58
C ASN A 323 -15.63 22.32 0.49
N LYS A 324 -15.75 21.34 1.41
CA LYS A 324 -16.87 20.38 1.39
C LYS A 324 -17.85 20.59 2.54
N LYS A 325 -19.09 20.94 2.21
CA LYS A 325 -20.13 21.25 3.19
C LYS A 325 -20.55 20.02 3.99
N GLU A 326 -20.61 18.87 3.34
CA GLU A 326 -20.95 17.56 3.90
C GLU A 326 -19.86 16.97 4.82
N GLU A 327 -18.68 17.58 4.87
CA GLU A 327 -17.59 17.24 5.78
C GLU A 327 -17.32 18.36 6.80
N ASN A 328 -17.97 19.52 6.71
CA ASN A 328 -17.73 20.64 7.62
C ASN A 328 -18.65 20.56 8.85
N MET A 329 -18.04 20.57 10.04
CA MET A 329 -18.72 20.44 11.33
C MET A 329 -19.50 19.11 11.45
N VAL A 330 -18.93 18.03 10.93
CA VAL A 330 -19.54 16.68 10.99
C VAL A 330 -18.84 15.85 12.04
N SER A 331 -19.59 15.14 12.88
CA SER A 331 -19.01 14.20 13.84
C SER A 331 -18.54 12.92 13.14
N LYS A 332 -17.30 12.49 13.39
CA LYS A 332 -16.67 11.29 12.81
C LYS A 332 -16.19 10.28 13.85
N GLN A 333 -16.60 10.42 15.12
CA GLN A 333 -16.23 9.52 16.24
C GLN A 333 -14.71 9.35 16.40
N PHE A 334 -14.01 10.48 16.39
CA PHE A 334 -12.56 10.56 16.57
C PHE A 334 -12.22 11.44 17.78
N PRO A 335 -12.46 10.96 19.02
CA PRO A 335 -12.25 11.79 20.19
C PRO A 335 -10.79 11.71 20.58
N PHE A 336 -10.30 12.78 21.19
CA PHE A 336 -8.99 12.76 21.84
C PHE A 336 -8.93 13.75 22.99
N GLY A 337 -8.08 13.42 23.96
CA GLY A 337 -7.93 14.19 25.20
C GLY A 337 -6.48 14.40 25.62
N THR A 338 -6.31 14.96 26.81
CA THR A 338 -5.00 15.13 27.44
C THR A 338 -4.27 13.78 27.55
N GLY A 339 -3.03 13.74 27.07
CA GLY A 339 -2.17 12.56 27.05
C GLY A 339 -2.14 11.82 25.72
N ASP A 340 -3.13 12.03 24.84
CA ASP A 340 -3.19 11.35 23.55
C ASP A 340 -2.14 11.87 22.56
N ILE A 341 -1.71 10.98 21.67
CA ILE A 341 -0.84 11.28 20.53
C ILE A 341 -1.63 11.17 19.23
N ILE A 342 -1.77 12.29 18.53
CA ILE A 342 -2.50 12.38 17.26
C ILE A 342 -1.52 12.47 16.11
N ILE A 343 -1.56 11.48 15.22
CA ILE A 343 -0.76 11.41 14.00
C ILE A 343 -1.61 11.92 12.84
N ILE A 344 -1.07 12.90 12.12
CA ILE A 344 -1.65 13.42 10.88
C ILE A 344 -0.77 12.94 9.72
N ASP A 345 -1.39 12.30 8.74
CA ASP A 345 -0.77 11.74 7.54
C ASP A 345 -1.35 12.41 6.30
N VAL A 346 -0.52 13.18 5.59
CA VAL A 346 -0.92 13.95 4.41
C VAL A 346 -0.41 13.24 3.17
N ASN A 347 -1.33 12.84 2.30
CA ASN A 347 -1.04 12.29 0.99
C ASN A 347 -1.38 13.34 -0.08
N LEU A 348 -0.35 13.96 -0.66
CA LEU A 348 -0.52 15.01 -1.67
C LEU A 348 -1.05 14.48 -3.01
N GLU A 349 -0.65 13.27 -3.40
CA GLU A 349 -1.08 12.65 -4.67
C GLU A 349 -2.59 12.40 -4.69
N ASN A 350 -3.11 11.84 -3.61
CA ASN A 350 -4.55 11.56 -3.46
C ASN A 350 -5.33 12.74 -2.87
N LYS A 351 -4.62 13.80 -2.45
CA LYS A 351 -5.17 14.95 -1.71
C LYS A 351 -6.03 14.55 -0.51
N ILE A 352 -5.50 13.67 0.33
CA ILE A 352 -6.17 13.17 1.53
C ILE A 352 -5.32 13.50 2.76
N VAL A 353 -5.95 14.03 3.80
CA VAL A 353 -5.38 14.11 5.15
C VAL A 353 -6.06 13.10 6.05
N LYS A 354 -5.26 12.25 6.71
CA LYS A 354 -5.71 11.16 7.57
C LYS A 354 -5.29 11.42 9.01
N PHE A 355 -6.20 11.18 9.94
CA PHE A 355 -5.98 11.39 11.38
C PHE A 355 -6.05 10.06 12.10
N LYS A 356 -5.06 9.77 12.95
CA LYS A 356 -4.99 8.58 13.78
C LYS A 356 -4.62 8.95 15.21
N ASN A 357 -5.43 8.53 16.18
CA ASN A 357 -5.08 8.62 17.59
C ASN A 357 -4.29 7.33 17.94
N LYS A 358 -3.00 7.46 18.28
CA LYS A 358 -2.12 6.32 18.59
C LYS A 358 -2.59 5.54 19.81
N ASN A 359 -3.27 6.21 20.75
CA ASN A 359 -3.74 5.64 22.00
C ASN A 359 -5.15 5.04 21.90
N SER A 360 -5.86 5.28 20.80
CA SER A 360 -7.22 4.78 20.58
C SER A 360 -7.24 3.55 19.67
N LEU A 361 -8.25 2.69 19.86
CA LEU A 361 -8.57 1.58 18.96
C LEU A 361 -9.51 2.00 17.82
N ASN A 362 -9.99 3.24 17.82
CA ASN A 362 -10.88 3.73 16.76
C ASN A 362 -10.17 3.73 15.41
N GLU A 363 -10.94 3.44 14.37
CA GLU A 363 -10.45 3.53 12.99
C GLU A 363 -10.00 4.97 12.67
N PRO A 364 -8.89 5.15 11.94
CA PRO A 364 -8.48 6.47 11.47
C PRO A 364 -9.55 7.12 10.59
N ILE A 365 -9.69 8.43 10.70
CA ILE A 365 -10.59 9.21 9.84
C ILE A 365 -9.80 9.92 8.74
N SER A 366 -10.47 10.33 7.67
CA SER A 366 -9.80 11.02 6.55
C SER A 366 -10.71 12.11 5.96
N LEU A 367 -10.08 13.20 5.52
CA LEU A 367 -10.71 14.30 4.79
C LEU A 367 -10.00 14.45 3.44
N ALA A 368 -10.77 14.73 2.40
CA ALA A 368 -10.17 15.17 1.15
C ALA A 368 -9.97 16.69 1.21
N PHE A 369 -8.90 17.17 0.59
CA PHE A 369 -8.61 18.60 0.50
C PHE A 369 -8.33 19.01 -0.93
N ASP A 370 -8.35 20.32 -1.18
CA ASP A 370 -7.87 20.90 -2.43
C ASP A 370 -6.95 22.08 -2.10
N ILE A 371 -6.01 22.34 -3.02
CA ILE A 371 -5.05 23.43 -2.90
C ILE A 371 -5.33 24.40 -4.06
N PRO A 372 -5.75 25.65 -3.79
CA PRO A 372 -5.83 26.69 -4.82
C PRO A 372 -4.49 26.95 -5.50
N GLU A 373 -4.50 27.40 -6.76
CA GLU A 373 -3.28 27.56 -7.60
C GLU A 373 -2.20 28.49 -7.03
N ASN A 374 -2.51 29.28 -6.00
CA ASN A 374 -1.58 30.23 -5.37
C ASN A 374 -1.59 30.11 -3.83
N ASP A 375 -1.81 28.91 -3.30
CA ASP A 375 -1.73 28.68 -1.86
C ASP A 375 -0.75 27.57 -1.52
N GLU A 376 -0.26 27.61 -0.28
CA GLU A 376 0.59 26.60 0.31
C GLU A 376 -0.21 25.88 1.39
N ILE A 377 -0.02 24.56 1.47
CA ILE A 377 -0.53 23.80 2.60
C ILE A 377 0.52 23.73 3.72
N VAL A 378 0.08 23.95 4.94
CA VAL A 378 0.88 23.84 6.16
C VAL A 378 0.13 23.00 7.18
N PHE A 379 0.83 22.39 8.14
CA PHE A 379 0.14 21.89 9.34
C PHE A 379 -0.33 23.06 10.19
N CYS A 380 -1.42 22.88 10.94
CA CYS A 380 -1.96 23.90 11.83
C CYS A 380 -2.57 23.30 13.09
N VAL A 381 -2.59 24.13 14.14
CA VAL A 381 -3.27 23.84 15.41
C VAL A 381 -4.21 24.99 15.74
N ASN A 382 -5.42 24.65 16.18
CA ASN A 382 -6.44 25.58 16.67
C ASN A 382 -6.63 25.37 18.18
N LEU A 383 -6.30 26.37 18.99
CA LEU A 383 -6.45 26.34 20.45
C LEU A 383 -7.53 27.34 20.87
N GLY A 384 -8.61 26.87 21.50
CA GLY A 384 -9.77 27.69 21.86
C GLY A 384 -9.77 28.24 23.28
N SER A 385 -9.17 27.55 24.23
CA SER A 385 -9.29 27.86 25.65
C SER A 385 -7.96 28.17 26.32
N ALA A 386 -8.01 29.05 27.32
CA ALA A 386 -6.84 29.37 28.12
C ALA A 386 -6.27 28.10 28.76
N GLY A 387 -4.95 27.96 28.71
CA GLY A 387 -4.21 26.82 29.26
C GLY A 387 -4.10 25.62 28.33
N GLU A 388 -4.75 25.60 27.17
CA GLU A 388 -4.61 24.49 26.20
C GLU A 388 -3.20 24.43 25.63
N ARG A 389 -2.66 23.20 25.56
CA ARG A 389 -1.26 22.95 25.22
C ARG A 389 -1.10 21.74 24.32
N VAL A 390 -0.31 21.91 23.25
CA VAL A 390 0.03 20.86 22.29
C VAL A 390 1.53 20.89 22.03
N GLU A 391 2.13 19.70 21.92
CA GLU A 391 3.55 19.50 21.60
C GLU A 391 3.71 18.77 20.27
N ILE A 392 4.62 19.22 19.40
CA ILE A 392 5.06 18.49 18.20
C ILE A 392 6.10 17.45 18.64
N LEU A 393 5.92 16.19 18.23
CA LEU A 393 6.86 15.10 18.50
C LEU A 393 7.76 14.83 17.29
N ASP A 394 9.08 14.77 17.53
CA ASP A 394 10.08 14.40 16.50
C ASP A 394 10.15 12.88 16.29
N ASP A 395 10.07 12.12 17.38
CA ASP A 395 10.06 10.67 17.40
C ASP A 395 8.73 10.17 17.97
N TRP A 396 7.90 9.57 17.13
CA TRP A 396 6.61 9.03 17.54
C TRP A 396 6.36 7.60 17.06
N GLU A 397 7.26 7.00 16.28
CA GLU A 397 7.10 5.61 15.81
C GLU A 397 7.07 4.62 16.98
#